data_AF-A0A954IP28-F1
#
_entry.id   AF-A0A954IP28-F1
#
_cell.length_a   1.000
_cell.length_b   1.000
_cell.length_c   1.000
_cell.angle_alpha   90.00
_cell.angle_beta   90.00
_cell.angle_gamma   90.00
#
_symmetry.space_group_name_H-M   'P 1'
#
loop_
_entity.id
_entity.type
_entity.pdbx_description
1 polymer ?
#
loop_
_entity_poly.entity_id
_entity_poly.type
_entity_poly.pdbx_seq_one_letter_code
_entity_poly.pdbx_strand_id
1 'polypeptide(L)'
;MNAKADGYRGIWYMNQPSNDEYVYKYSGGLGTYCAKHRPFAIYCQQVDKTFFCYGGTTANSHRELLHMVSYFDHKTRTVPRPTILLNKQTNDAHDNPVLSVDDQGYLWIFSTSHGTARPSY
;
A
#
# COMPACT_ATOMS: atom_id res chain seq x y z
N MET A 1 -3.40 -9.80 -14.46
CA MET A 1 -2.99 -9.58 -13.05
C MET A 1 -1.46 -9.54 -12.97
N ASN A 2 -0.90 -8.84 -11.98
CA ASN A 2 0.54 -8.65 -11.74
C ASN A 2 1.28 -7.78 -12.76
N ALA A 3 0.64 -6.74 -13.27
CA ALA A 3 1.29 -5.75 -14.12
C ALA A 3 2.30 -4.90 -13.32
N LYS A 4 3.34 -4.42 -13.99
CA LYS A 4 4.24 -3.42 -13.43
C LYS A 4 3.63 -2.03 -13.62
N ALA A 5 3.56 -1.24 -12.55
CA ALA A 5 3.29 0.17 -12.70
C ALA A 5 4.52 0.87 -13.31
N ASP A 6 4.30 1.98 -13.98
CA ASP A 6 5.34 2.84 -14.55
C ASP A 6 6.15 3.61 -13.49
N GLY A 7 5.61 3.76 -12.27
CA GLY A 7 6.25 4.43 -11.15
C GLY A 7 5.52 4.25 -9.81
N TYR A 8 6.01 4.95 -8.78
CA TYR A 8 5.44 4.95 -7.44
C TYR A 8 4.42 6.07 -7.29
N ARG A 9 3.17 5.72 -6.96
CA ARG A 9 2.10 6.67 -6.65
C ARG A 9 1.33 6.16 -5.46
N GLY A 10 1.37 6.89 -4.35
CA GLY A 10 0.55 6.59 -3.17
C GLY A 10 -0.88 7.09 -3.35
N ILE A 11 -1.84 6.43 -2.69
CA ILE A 11 -3.21 6.92 -2.63
C ILE A 11 -3.30 8.25 -1.89
N TRP A 12 -4.12 9.16 -2.40
CA TRP A 12 -4.58 10.36 -1.70
C TRP A 12 -5.87 10.06 -0.93
N TYR A 13 -5.90 10.44 0.33
CA TYR A 13 -7.07 10.25 1.18
C TYR A 13 -7.29 11.47 2.08
N MET A 14 -8.53 11.65 2.50
CA MET A 14 -8.95 12.67 3.46
C MET A 14 -9.93 12.04 4.45
N ASN A 15 -9.66 12.26 5.72
CA ASN A 15 -10.53 11.79 6.79
C ASN A 15 -11.44 12.93 7.26
N GLN A 16 -12.72 12.61 7.42
CA GLN A 16 -13.79 13.38 8.08
C GLN A 16 -13.69 14.92 8.00
N PRO A 17 -14.68 15.58 7.37
CA PRO A 17 -14.75 17.04 7.40
C PRO A 17 -14.72 17.61 8.82
N SER A 18 -13.89 18.64 9.03
CA SER A 18 -13.72 19.33 10.32
C SER A 18 -14.59 20.60 10.44
N ASN A 19 -15.11 21.11 9.31
CA ASN A 19 -15.85 22.39 9.22
C ASN A 19 -15.05 23.60 9.75
N ASP A 20 -13.74 23.56 9.62
CA ASP A 20 -12.82 24.66 9.91
C ASP A 20 -11.98 25.01 8.66
N GLU A 21 -11.02 25.93 8.81
CA GLU A 21 -10.13 26.36 7.72
C GLU A 21 -9.25 25.24 7.14
N TYR A 22 -9.08 24.12 7.85
CA TYR A 22 -8.26 22.97 7.42
C TYR A 22 -9.07 21.90 6.67
N VAL A 23 -10.40 22.02 6.66
CA VAL A 23 -11.38 21.19 5.91
C VAL A 23 -11.49 19.74 6.39
N TYR A 24 -10.39 19.08 6.72
CA TYR A 24 -10.33 17.66 7.13
C TYR A 24 -9.46 17.48 8.36
N LYS A 25 -9.79 16.49 9.20
CA LYS A 25 -8.95 16.11 10.36
C LYS A 25 -7.51 15.78 9.97
N TYR A 26 -7.35 15.12 8.82
CA TYR A 26 -6.09 14.94 8.13
C TYR A 26 -6.37 14.56 6.68
N SER A 27 -5.45 14.90 5.80
CA SER A 27 -5.49 14.51 4.40
C SER A 27 -4.07 14.45 3.84
N GLY A 28 -3.88 13.75 2.72
CA GLY A 28 -2.57 13.69 2.08
C GLY A 28 -2.33 12.40 1.31
N GLY A 29 -1.07 12.22 0.90
CA GLY A 29 -0.56 10.94 0.43
C GLY A 29 -0.46 9.96 1.59
N LEU A 30 -1.35 8.97 1.61
CA LEU A 30 -1.55 8.06 2.75
C LEU A 30 -1.38 6.60 2.32
N GLY A 31 -0.32 6.30 1.55
CA GLY A 31 -0.02 4.94 1.08
C GLY A 31 0.47 3.97 2.17
N THR A 32 0.96 4.45 3.30
CA THR A 32 1.40 3.65 4.46
C THR A 32 0.54 3.89 5.70
N TYR A 33 -0.66 4.41 5.48
CA TYR A 33 -1.69 4.58 6.51
C TYR A 33 -2.44 3.25 6.74
N CYS A 34 -2.99 2.94 7.92
CA CYS A 34 -2.85 3.65 9.19
C CYS A 34 -1.52 3.33 9.89
N ALA A 35 -1.12 4.15 10.87
CA ALA A 35 0.04 3.86 11.71
C ALA A 35 -0.03 2.51 12.46
N LYS A 36 -1.23 1.93 12.61
CA LYS A 36 -1.45 0.62 13.23
C LYS A 36 -1.30 -0.55 12.26
N HIS A 37 -1.30 -0.30 10.95
CA HIS A 37 -0.99 -1.31 9.95
C HIS A 37 0.50 -1.62 10.01
N ARG A 38 0.83 -2.86 10.38
CA ARG A 38 2.21 -3.32 10.47
C ARG A 38 2.29 -4.84 10.29
N PRO A 39 3.37 -5.34 9.67
CA PRO A 39 4.44 -4.56 9.04
C PRO A 39 4.10 -4.16 7.58
N PHE A 40 4.63 -3.01 7.14
CA PHE A 40 4.62 -2.61 5.72
C PHE A 40 5.88 -3.05 4.97
N ALA A 41 6.95 -3.39 5.70
CA ALA A 41 8.23 -3.78 5.14
C ALA A 41 8.91 -4.85 5.99
N ILE A 42 9.55 -5.83 5.35
CA ILE A 42 10.31 -6.89 6.00
C ILE A 42 11.64 -7.06 5.25
N TYR A 43 12.74 -7.06 6.00
CA TYR A 43 14.05 -7.42 5.49
C TYR A 43 14.23 -8.94 5.45
N CYS A 44 14.66 -9.46 4.31
CA CYS A 44 14.97 -10.87 4.09
C CYS A 44 16.47 -11.01 3.80
N GLN A 45 17.22 -11.44 4.82
CA GLN A 45 18.68 -11.57 4.76
C GLN A 45 19.15 -12.52 3.66
N GLN A 46 18.41 -13.60 3.42
CA GLN A 46 18.76 -14.65 2.45
C GLN A 46 18.90 -14.12 1.02
N VAL A 47 18.17 -13.04 0.69
CA VAL A 47 18.20 -12.41 -0.65
C VAL A 47 18.73 -10.98 -0.62
N ASP A 48 19.09 -10.49 0.57
CA ASP A 48 19.54 -9.12 0.85
C ASP A 48 18.62 -8.04 0.28
N LYS A 49 17.32 -8.18 0.59
CA LYS A 49 16.26 -7.26 0.13
C LYS A 49 15.30 -6.92 1.25
N THR A 50 14.77 -5.70 1.24
CA THR A 50 13.61 -5.33 2.04
C THR A 50 12.38 -5.31 1.15
N PHE A 51 11.48 -6.28 1.30
CA PHE A 51 10.19 -6.25 0.62
C PHE A 51 9.26 -5.28 1.32
N PHE A 52 8.42 -4.57 0.57
CA PHE A 52 7.44 -3.63 1.11
C PHE A 52 6.16 -3.59 0.29
N CYS A 53 5.06 -3.23 0.97
CA CYS A 53 3.76 -2.98 0.35
C CYS A 53 3.25 -1.60 0.74
N TYR A 54 2.33 -1.07 -0.07
CA TYR A 54 1.66 0.20 0.19
C TYR A 54 0.35 0.30 -0.60
N GLY A 55 -0.53 1.19 -0.16
CA GLY A 55 -1.68 1.62 -0.92
C GLY A 55 -1.28 2.60 -2.01
N GLY A 56 -1.32 2.13 -3.25
CA GLY A 56 -1.10 2.95 -4.42
C GLY A 56 -2.37 3.42 -5.09
N THR A 57 -2.22 4.03 -6.25
CA THR A 57 -3.34 4.46 -7.10
C THR A 57 -3.02 4.31 -8.59
N THR A 58 -4.05 4.37 -9.43
CA THR A 58 -3.91 4.29 -10.89
C THR A 58 -3.23 5.55 -11.45
N ALA A 59 -2.80 5.51 -12.72
CA ALA A 59 -2.23 6.69 -13.38
C ALA A 59 -3.27 7.81 -13.60
N ASN A 60 -4.55 7.46 -13.65
CA ASN A 60 -5.65 8.36 -14.00
C ASN A 60 -6.49 8.78 -12.78
N SER A 61 -6.16 8.31 -11.58
CA SER A 61 -6.85 8.64 -10.34
C SER A 61 -5.85 8.86 -9.22
N HIS A 62 -6.17 9.75 -8.30
CA HIS A 62 -5.41 9.90 -7.05
C HIS A 62 -6.04 9.12 -5.89
N ARG A 63 -7.22 8.53 -6.08
CA ARG A 63 -8.05 8.01 -4.98
C ARG A 63 -8.50 6.58 -5.20
N GLU A 64 -8.05 5.89 -6.24
CA GLU A 64 -8.46 4.51 -6.50
C GLU A 64 -7.44 3.55 -5.90
N LEU A 65 -7.77 2.86 -4.81
CA LEU A 65 -6.82 2.07 -4.05
C LEU A 65 -6.35 0.83 -4.82
N LEU A 66 -5.05 0.79 -5.06
CA LEU A 66 -4.33 -0.40 -5.52
C LEU A 66 -3.46 -0.98 -4.41
N HIS A 67 -3.41 -2.30 -4.30
CA HIS A 67 -2.40 -2.96 -3.47
C HIS A 67 -1.13 -3.11 -4.27
N MET A 68 -0.07 -2.42 -3.81
CA MET A 68 1.21 -2.38 -4.48
C MET A 68 2.26 -3.13 -3.66
N VAL A 69 3.16 -3.82 -4.36
CA VAL A 69 4.32 -4.49 -3.73
C VAL A 69 5.59 -4.20 -4.50
N SER A 70 6.70 -4.05 -3.78
CA SER A 70 8.03 -3.92 -4.36
C SER A 70 9.10 -4.31 -3.33
N TYR A 71 10.36 -4.03 -3.64
CA TYR A 71 11.47 -4.25 -2.71
C TYR A 71 12.55 -3.17 -2.86
N PHE A 72 13.28 -2.93 -1.79
CA PHE A 72 14.57 -2.26 -1.82
C PHE A 72 15.66 -3.33 -1.93
N ASP A 73 16.47 -3.24 -2.96
CA ASP A 73 17.63 -4.11 -3.18
C ASP A 73 18.85 -3.47 -2.52
N HIS A 74 19.35 -4.08 -1.44
CA HIS A 74 20.45 -3.51 -0.65
C HIS A 74 21.78 -3.53 -1.38
N LYS A 75 21.98 -4.46 -2.32
CA LYS A 75 23.21 -4.56 -3.13
C LYS A 75 23.34 -3.38 -4.09
N THR A 76 22.24 -3.06 -4.79
CA THR A 76 22.22 -1.98 -5.79
C THR A 76 21.78 -0.63 -5.20
N ARG A 77 21.18 -0.66 -4.01
CA ARG A 77 20.55 0.50 -3.35
C ARG A 77 19.45 1.13 -4.19
N THR A 78 18.67 0.30 -4.88
CA THR A 78 17.58 0.75 -5.75
C THR A 78 16.25 0.10 -5.39
N VAL A 79 15.16 0.70 -5.89
CA VAL A 79 13.83 0.10 -5.89
C VAL A 79 13.39 -0.12 -7.36
N PRO A 80 12.92 -1.31 -7.76
CA PRO A 80 12.40 -1.52 -9.10
C PRO A 80 11.01 -0.90 -9.23
N ARG A 81 10.42 -0.94 -10.44
CA ARG A 81 9.00 -0.60 -10.61
C ARG A 81 8.09 -1.54 -9.78
N PRO A 82 7.09 -1.01 -9.06
CA PRO A 82 6.25 -1.80 -8.19
C PRO A 82 5.28 -2.66 -9.00
N THR A 83 4.92 -3.82 -8.46
CA THR A 83 3.90 -4.71 -9.02
C THR A 83 2.54 -4.34 -8.46
N ILE A 84 1.53 -4.26 -9.33
CA ILE A 84 0.12 -4.12 -8.96
C ILE A 84 -0.44 -5.51 -8.68
N LEU A 85 -0.85 -5.78 -7.45
CA LEU A 85 -1.42 -7.08 -7.06
C LEU A 85 -2.94 -7.11 -7.24
N LEU A 86 -3.61 -6.05 -6.81
CA LEU A 86 -5.06 -5.98 -6.73
C LEU A 86 -5.53 -4.53 -6.87
N ASN A 87 -6.69 -4.33 -7.49
CA ASN A 87 -7.48 -3.11 -7.34
C ASN A 87 -8.54 -3.36 -6.26
N LYS A 88 -8.49 -2.62 -5.16
CA LYS A 88 -9.37 -2.83 -4.00
C LYS A 88 -10.77 -2.27 -4.20
N GLN A 89 -11.02 -1.56 -5.32
CA GLN A 89 -12.31 -0.97 -5.69
C GLN A 89 -12.88 -0.05 -4.59
N THR A 90 -11.99 0.70 -3.93
CA THR A 90 -12.33 1.64 -2.86
C THR A 90 -11.39 2.85 -2.94
N ASN A 91 -11.77 3.93 -2.27
CA ASN A 91 -10.90 5.07 -2.02
C ASN A 91 -10.46 5.18 -0.57
N ASP A 92 -10.78 4.19 0.24
CA ASP A 92 -10.50 4.19 1.67
C ASP A 92 -9.08 3.68 1.96
N ALA A 93 -8.17 4.58 2.31
CA ALA A 93 -6.79 4.22 2.67
C ALA A 93 -6.69 3.36 3.94
N HIS A 94 -7.77 3.20 4.71
CA HIS A 94 -7.82 2.21 5.79
C HIS A 94 -7.77 0.75 5.28
N ASP A 95 -7.92 0.53 3.97
CA ASP A 95 -7.84 -0.80 3.35
C ASP A 95 -6.42 -1.07 2.79
N ASN A 96 -5.42 -0.24 3.09
CA ASN A 96 -4.03 -0.43 2.64
C ASN A 96 -3.47 -1.81 3.07
N PRO A 97 -2.64 -2.44 2.23
CA PRO A 97 -2.14 -3.78 2.51
C PRO A 97 -1.05 -3.80 3.59
N VAL A 98 -0.95 -4.90 4.31
CA VAL A 98 0.24 -5.26 5.12
C VAL A 98 0.82 -6.57 4.59
N LEU A 99 2.05 -6.90 5.00
CA LEU A 99 2.73 -8.09 4.50
C LEU A 99 3.30 -8.97 5.61
N SER A 100 3.57 -10.24 5.28
CA SER A 100 4.36 -11.17 6.08
C SER A 100 5.22 -12.04 5.17
N VAL A 101 6.28 -12.64 5.70
CA VAL A 101 7.09 -13.63 4.98
C VAL A 101 7.10 -14.92 5.81
N ASP A 102 6.86 -16.06 5.18
CA ASP A 102 6.91 -17.36 5.85
C ASP A 102 8.30 -18.02 5.79
N ASP A 103 8.42 -19.18 6.44
CA ASP A 103 9.66 -19.95 6.53
C ASP A 103 10.10 -20.59 5.20
N GLN A 104 9.17 -20.74 4.24
CA GLN A 104 9.44 -21.18 2.88
C GLN A 104 9.84 -20.04 1.94
N GLY A 105 9.77 -18.79 2.42
CA GLY A 105 10.16 -17.60 1.67
C GLY A 105 9.04 -17.00 0.81
N TYR A 106 7.78 -17.40 1.01
CA TYR A 106 6.65 -16.76 0.36
C TYR A 106 6.33 -15.42 1.02
N LEU A 107 6.04 -14.43 0.17
CA LEU A 107 5.55 -13.12 0.59
C LEU A 107 4.01 -13.14 0.58
N TRP A 108 3.43 -13.04 1.77
CA TRP A 108 1.99 -12.94 1.99
C TRP A 108 1.57 -11.48 2.06
N ILE A 109 0.55 -11.11 1.29
CA ILE A 109 -0.04 -9.77 1.31
C ILE A 109 -1.46 -9.89 1.84
N PHE A 110 -1.76 -9.16 2.91
CA PHE A 110 -3.07 -9.16 3.55
C PHE A 110 -3.87 -7.95 3.06
N SER A 111 -5.00 -8.22 2.41
CA SER A 111 -5.96 -7.22 1.96
C SER A 111 -6.84 -6.82 3.15
N THR A 112 -6.55 -5.66 3.75
CA THR A 112 -7.29 -5.18 4.93
C THR A 112 -8.63 -4.55 4.54
N SER A 113 -9.54 -4.44 5.51
CA SER A 113 -10.83 -3.80 5.32
C SER A 113 -11.25 -3.00 6.55
N HIS A 114 -11.82 -1.82 6.31
CA HIS A 114 -12.36 -0.95 7.33
C HIS A 114 -13.81 -1.30 7.69
N GLY A 115 -13.97 -2.37 8.47
CA GLY A 115 -15.28 -2.89 8.86
C GLY A 115 -15.95 -3.73 7.76
N THR A 116 -17.27 -3.88 7.84
CA THR A 116 -18.05 -4.82 7.00
C THR A 116 -18.84 -4.13 5.87
N ALA A 117 -18.71 -2.81 5.72
CA ALA A 117 -19.53 -2.02 4.80
C ALA A 117 -19.22 -2.28 3.31
N ARG A 118 -18.10 -2.95 2.99
CA ARG A 118 -17.68 -3.27 1.62
C ARG A 118 -16.93 -4.61 1.58
N PRO A 119 -16.86 -5.29 0.42
CA PRO A 119 -16.13 -6.55 0.29
C PRO A 119 -14.62 -6.41 0.53
N SER A 120 -14.03 -7.48 1.07
CA SER A 120 -12.58 -7.67 1.11
C SER A 120 -12.17 -8.44 -0.15
N TYR A 121 -11.90 -7.72 -1.24
CA TYR A 121 -11.35 -8.29 -2.48
C TYR A 121 -9.90 -8.74 -2.28
#